data_AF-A0A6J5VY43-F1
#
_entry.id   AF-A0A6J5VY43-F1
#
_cell.length_a   1.000
_cell.length_b   1.000
_cell.length_c   1.000
_cell.angle_alpha   90.00
_cell.angle_beta   90.00
_cell.angle_gamma   90.00
#
_symmetry.space_group_name_H-M   'P 1'
#
loop_
_entity.id
_entity.type
_entity.pdbx_description
1 polymer ?
#
loop_
_entity_poly.entity_id
_entity_poly.type
_entity_poly.pdbx_seq_one_letter_code
_entity_poly.pdbx_strand_id
1 'polypeptide(L)'
;MSTGDLSGLDAVDMWLVEKADYNYDSNSCADGKVCGHYTQVVWRNTARVGCAKVRCNSGGTFIGCNYDPPGNYVGQKPYNSYAKILPCARCMDAPIIFTIGNNVE
;
A
#
# COMPACT_ATOMS: atom_id res chain seq x y z
N MET A 1 -5.23 20.91 -0.71
CA MET A 1 -6.49 21.18 -1.42
C MET A 1 -6.77 19.97 -2.29
N SER A 2 -7.68 19.08 -1.88
CA SER A 2 -8.02 17.89 -2.67
C SER A 2 -8.94 18.32 -3.81
N THR A 3 -8.38 18.40 -5.01
CA THR A 3 -9.15 18.33 -6.24
C THR A 3 -9.87 16.98 -6.21
N GLY A 4 -11.21 16.96 -6.26
CA GLY A 4 -12.01 15.76 -5.97
C GLY A 4 -11.78 14.55 -6.90
N ASP A 5 -10.81 14.58 -7.80
CA ASP A 5 -10.31 13.41 -8.53
C ASP A 5 -8.94 13.00 -7.97
N LEU A 6 -8.93 11.94 -7.15
CA LEU A 6 -7.72 11.33 -6.62
C LEU A 6 -7.15 10.37 -7.68
N SER A 7 -5.84 10.41 -7.93
CA SER A 7 -5.19 9.38 -8.76
C SER A 7 -4.79 8.17 -7.91
N GLY A 8 -4.51 7.04 -8.58
CA GLY A 8 -3.95 5.87 -7.91
C GLY A 8 -2.60 6.16 -7.26
N LEU A 9 -1.79 7.05 -7.86
CA LEU A 9 -0.52 7.48 -7.28
C LEU A 9 -0.74 8.28 -6.01
N ASP A 10 -1.68 9.22 -5.99
CA ASP A 10 -2.00 10.00 -4.79
C ASP A 10 -2.46 9.08 -3.64
N ALA A 11 -3.25 8.04 -3.95
CA ALA A 11 -3.66 7.05 -2.96
C ALA A 11 -2.47 6.27 -2.37
N VAL A 12 -1.54 5.81 -3.23
CA VAL A 12 -0.33 5.11 -2.78
C VAL A 12 0.56 6.04 -1.96
N ASP A 13 0.73 7.29 -2.37
CA ASP A 13 1.50 8.28 -1.61
C ASP A 13 0.88 8.52 -0.23
N MET A 14 -0.45 8.64 -0.15
CA MET A 14 -1.17 8.73 1.12
C MET A 14 -0.99 7.49 2.01
N TRP A 15 -0.96 6.29 1.44
CA TRP A 15 -0.67 5.07 2.21
C TRP A 15 0.78 5.01 2.67
N LEU A 16 1.73 5.52 1.87
CA LEU A 16 3.14 5.53 2.20
C LEU A 16 3.50 6.53 3.32
N VAL A 17 2.72 7.60 3.53
CA VAL A 17 3.00 8.54 4.62
C VAL A 17 2.89 7.90 6.01
N GLU A 18 2.12 6.80 6.15
CA GLU A 18 2.00 6.06 7.41
C GLU A 18 3.33 5.46 7.88
N LYS A 19 4.32 5.35 6.98
CA LYS A 19 5.69 4.93 7.34
C LYS A 19 6.26 5.72 8.50
N ALA A 20 5.94 7.03 8.60
CA ALA A 20 6.44 7.89 9.66
C ALA A 20 5.93 7.48 11.05
N ASP A 21 4.76 6.83 11.11
CA ASP A 21 4.12 6.38 12.35
C ASP A 21 4.42 4.89 12.65
N TYR A 22 5.07 4.16 11.74
CA TYR A 22 5.37 2.74 11.90
C TYR A 22 6.79 2.49 12.42
N ASN A 23 6.89 1.76 13.54
CA ASN A 23 8.16 1.29 14.09
C ASN A 23 8.42 -0.17 13.68
N TYR A 24 9.40 -0.34 12.78
CA TYR A 24 9.80 -1.67 12.29
C TYR A 24 10.39 -2.56 13.38
N ASP A 25 11.13 -2.00 14.34
CA ASP A 25 11.87 -2.80 15.31
C ASP A 25 10.89 -3.46 16.31
N SER A 26 9.89 -2.72 16.79
CA SER A 26 8.79 -3.22 17.64
C SER A 26 7.60 -3.83 16.86
N ASN A 27 7.56 -3.71 15.54
CA ASN A 27 6.42 -4.12 14.70
C ASN A 27 5.10 -3.46 15.14
N SER A 28 5.15 -2.18 15.51
CA SER A 28 4.01 -1.46 16.07
C SER A 28 3.77 -0.14 15.35
N CYS A 29 2.51 0.27 15.30
CA CYS A 29 2.11 1.61 14.88
C CYS A 29 2.05 2.54 16.09
N ALA A 30 2.33 3.82 15.91
CA ALA A 30 2.18 4.81 16.98
C ALA A 30 0.72 4.90 17.48
N ASP A 31 0.54 5.27 18.74
CA ASP A 31 -0.78 5.30 19.38
C ASP A 31 -1.74 6.24 18.64
N GLY A 32 -2.94 5.71 18.32
CA GLY A 32 -3.96 6.44 17.57
C GLY A 32 -3.68 6.61 16.07
N LYS A 33 -2.62 5.98 15.54
CA LYS A 33 -2.26 6.00 14.12
C LYS A 33 -2.69 4.74 13.39
N VAL A 34 -2.70 4.82 12.07
CA VAL A 34 -2.94 3.69 11.16
C VAL A 34 -1.68 3.47 10.35
N CYS A 35 -1.23 2.22 10.29
CA CYS A 35 -0.04 1.82 9.53
C CYS A 35 -0.30 0.64 8.57
N GLY A 36 -1.55 0.15 8.54
CA GLY A 36 -1.91 -1.07 7.82
C GLY A 36 -1.80 -0.92 6.31
N HIS A 37 -2.02 0.28 5.77
CA HIS A 37 -1.86 0.51 4.34
C HIS A 37 -0.39 0.49 3.96
N TYR A 38 0.46 1.20 4.73
CA TYR A 38 1.91 1.17 4.52
C TYR A 38 2.46 -0.26 4.57
N THR A 39 2.15 -1.01 5.62
CA THR A 39 2.69 -2.37 5.79
C THR A 39 2.23 -3.31 4.68
N GLN A 40 1.02 -3.13 4.13
CA GLN A 40 0.54 -3.91 2.99
C GLN A 40 1.23 -3.52 1.67
N VAL A 41 1.43 -2.22 1.43
CA VAL A 41 2.12 -1.73 0.22
C VAL A 41 3.53 -2.29 0.11
N VAL A 42 4.23 -2.41 1.24
CA VAL A 42 5.62 -2.89 1.31
C VAL A 42 5.73 -4.36 1.70
N TRP A 43 4.63 -5.12 1.66
CA TRP A 43 4.62 -6.52 2.08
C TRP A 43 5.40 -7.39 1.11
N ARG A 44 6.51 -7.98 1.57
CA ARG A 44 7.49 -8.70 0.75
C ARG A 44 6.89 -9.87 -0.04
N ASN A 45 5.91 -10.55 0.53
CA ASN A 45 5.35 -11.76 -0.06
C ASN A 45 4.19 -11.47 -1.03
N THR A 46 3.72 -10.22 -1.10
CA THR A 46 2.76 -9.81 -2.13
C THR A 46 3.45 -9.90 -3.49
N ALA A 47 2.87 -10.66 -4.41
CA ALA A 47 3.39 -10.81 -5.77
C ALA A 47 2.57 -10.02 -6.80
N ARG A 48 1.29 -9.77 -6.53
CA ARG A 48 0.34 -9.14 -7.45
C ARG A 48 -0.47 -8.09 -6.73
N VAL A 49 -0.83 -7.02 -7.45
CA VAL A 49 -1.76 -6.00 -6.96
C VAL A 49 -2.79 -5.66 -8.05
N GLY A 50 -4.06 -5.66 -7.71
CA GLY A 50 -5.12 -5.18 -8.60
C GLY A 50 -5.78 -3.97 -7.96
N CYS A 51 -5.94 -2.87 -8.69
CA CYS A 51 -6.52 -1.65 -8.14
C CYS A 51 -7.72 -1.18 -8.97
N ALA A 52 -8.69 -0.58 -8.28
CA ALA A 52 -9.86 0.04 -8.89
C ALA A 52 -10.04 1.45 -8.35
N LYS A 53 -10.51 2.34 -9.24
CA LYS A 53 -10.93 3.70 -8.90
C LYS A 53 -12.40 3.87 -9.25
N VAL A 54 -13.19 4.41 -8.32
CA VAL A 54 -14.61 4.71 -8.52
C VAL A 54 -14.85 6.16 -8.15
N ARG A 55 -15.45 6.93 -9.06
CA ARG A 55 -15.93 8.28 -8.77
C ARG A 55 -17.40 8.21 -8.36
N CYS A 56 -17.73 8.71 -7.17
CA CYS A 56 -19.10 8.72 -6.66
C CYS A 56 -19.87 9.92 -7.21
N ASN A 57 -21.20 9.78 -7.30
CA ASN A 57 -22.11 10.85 -7.69
C ASN A 57 -22.08 12.05 -6.71
N SER A 58 -21.65 11.82 -5.47
CA SER A 58 -21.40 12.87 -4.47
C SER A 58 -20.15 13.71 -4.74
N GLY A 59 -19.38 13.39 -5.79
CA GLY A 59 -18.16 14.10 -6.19
C GLY A 59 -16.88 13.56 -5.54
N GLY A 60 -17.00 12.58 -4.63
CA GLY A 60 -15.86 11.89 -4.02
C GLY A 60 -15.23 10.82 -4.92
N THR A 61 -14.01 10.39 -4.59
CA THR A 61 -13.28 9.31 -5.27
C THR A 61 -12.92 8.24 -4.26
N PHE A 62 -13.23 6.98 -4.57
CA PHE A 62 -12.74 5.81 -3.83
C PHE A 62 -11.69 5.08 -4.67
N ILE A 63 -10.57 4.73 -4.02
CA ILE A 63 -9.53 3.91 -4.61
C ILE A 63 -9.26 2.74 -3.65
N GLY A 64 -9.27 1.53 -4.19
CA GLY A 64 -8.96 0.31 -3.45
C GLY A 64 -8.01 -0.56 -4.24
N CYS A 65 -7.10 -1.23 -3.53
CA CYS A 65 -6.18 -2.20 -4.11
C CYS A 65 -6.26 -3.52 -3.34
N ASN A 66 -6.29 -4.63 -4.08
CA ASN A 66 -6.20 -5.98 -3.56
C ASN A 66 -4.79 -6.52 -3.79
N TYR A 67 -4.25 -7.21 -2.80
CA TYR A 67 -2.87 -7.71 -2.76
C TYR A 67 -2.88 -9.24 -2.68
N ASP A 68 -2.08 -9.89 -3.51
CA ASP A 68 -2.07 -11.36 -3.60
C ASP A 68 -0.64 -11.92 -3.72
N PRO A 69 -0.23 -12.84 -2.84
CA PRO A 69 -0.87 -13.19 -1.56
C PRO A 69 -1.06 -11.97 -0.64
N PRO A 70 -2.09 -11.97 0.25
CA PRO A 70 -2.32 -10.85 1.16
C PRO A 70 -1.21 -10.73 2.21
N GLY A 71 -1.04 -9.53 2.75
CA GLY A 71 -0.10 -9.22 3.80
C GLY A 71 -0.75 -9.01 5.17
N ASN A 72 -0.06 -8.28 6.03
CA ASN A 72 -0.52 -7.87 7.36
C ASN A 72 -0.90 -9.03 8.29
N TYR A 73 -0.21 -10.17 8.17
CA TYR A 73 -0.36 -11.27 9.12
C TYR A 73 0.07 -10.82 10.53
N VAL A 74 -0.80 -11.07 11.52
CA VAL A 74 -0.55 -10.70 12.92
C VAL A 74 0.77 -11.29 13.40
N GLY A 75 1.61 -10.45 14.00
CA GLY A 75 2.93 -10.82 14.52
C GLY A 75 4.03 -10.94 13.47
N GLN A 76 3.74 -10.75 12.18
CA GLN A 76 4.75 -10.76 11.12
C GLN A 76 5.14 -9.33 10.72
N LYS A 77 6.41 -9.16 10.32
CA LYS A 77 6.92 -7.90 9.76
C LYS A 77 6.72 -7.88 8.25
N PRO A 78 6.47 -6.72 7.64
CA PRO A 78 6.19 -6.62 6.21
C PRO A 78 7.38 -6.98 5.32
N TYR A 79 8.60 -6.83 5.83
CA TYR A 79 9.84 -7.19 5.14
C TYR A 79 10.93 -7.54 6.17
N ASN A 80 12.10 -7.95 5.71
CA ASN A 80 13.22 -8.31 6.59
C ASN A 80 14.12 -7.09 6.90
N SER A 81 14.98 -7.18 7.91
CA SER A 81 15.80 -6.05 8.36
C SER A 81 16.74 -5.52 7.28
N TYR A 82 17.18 -6.37 6.36
CA TYR A 82 18.00 -5.97 5.21
C TYR A 82 17.27 -5.02 4.26
N ALA A 83 15.95 -5.13 4.11
CA ALA A 83 15.16 -4.21 3.30
C ALA A 83 14.99 -2.80 3.95
N LYS A 84 15.34 -2.63 5.23
CA LYS A 84 15.37 -1.31 5.91
C LYS A 84 16.46 -0.40 5.33
N ILE A 85 17.56 -0.99 4.86
CA ILE A 85 18.80 -0.29 4.46
C ILE A 85 19.03 -0.26 2.95
N LEU A 86 18.36 -1.13 2.20
CA LEU A 86 18.56 -1.26 0.75
C LEU A 86 17.47 -0.51 -0.01
N PRO A 87 17.78 0.61 -0.69
CA PRO A 87 16.92 1.12 -1.74
C PRO A 87 16.85 0.05 -2.84
N CYS A 88 15.64 -0.42 -3.14
CA CYS A 88 15.24 -1.32 -4.22
C CYS A 88 16.40 -1.94 -5.06
N ALA A 89 17.18 -2.87 -4.50
CA ALA A 89 18.30 -3.50 -5.22
C ALA A 89 18.07 -4.97 -5.56
N ARG A 90 17.00 -5.62 -5.06
CA ARG A 90 16.72 -7.05 -5.34
C ARG A 90 15.24 -7.44 -5.50
N CYS A 91 14.33 -6.49 -5.74
CA CYS A 91 12.91 -6.80 -5.94
C CYS A 91 12.36 -6.49 -7.35
N MET A 92 13.20 -6.18 -8.35
CA MET A 92 12.73 -5.76 -9.68
C MET A 92 12.32 -6.91 -10.64
N ASP A 93 12.35 -8.18 -10.24
CA ASP A 93 11.91 -9.28 -11.12
C ASP A 93 10.49 -9.80 -10.81
N ALA A 94 9.79 -9.22 -9.84
CA ALA A 94 8.36 -9.46 -9.69
C ALA A 94 7.63 -8.35 -10.45
N PRO A 95 6.98 -8.64 -11.60
CA PRO A 95 6.07 -7.68 -12.18
C PRO A 95 4.93 -7.52 -11.18
N ILE A 96 4.95 -6.46 -10.38
CA ILE A 96 3.72 -5.98 -9.77
C ILE A 96 2.87 -5.53 -10.97
N ILE A 97 2.07 -6.46 -11.50
CA ILE A 97 1.12 -6.19 -12.58
C ILE A 97 0.05 -5.29 -11.95
N PHE A 98 0.28 -3.98 -11.93
CA PHE A 98 -0.76 -2.99 -11.66
C PHE A 98 -1.75 -3.04 -12.82
N THR A 99 -2.75 -3.90 -12.73
CA THR A 99 -3.94 -3.73 -13.56
C THR A 99 -4.82 -2.69 -12.88
N ILE A 100 -4.72 -1.45 -13.34
CA ILE A 100 -5.76 -0.44 -13.04
C ILE A 100 -6.90 -0.75 -14.00
N GLY A 101 -7.86 -1.54 -13.54
CA GLY A 101 -9.12 -1.73 -14.27
C GLY A 101 -9.92 -0.44 -14.17
N ASN A 102 -10.25 0.16 -15.31
CA ASN A 102 -11.08 1.36 -15.34
C ASN A 102 -12.56 1.10 -15.01
N ASN A 103 -12.96 -0.14 -14.75
CA ASN A 103 -14.32 -0.50 -14.39
C ASN A 103 -14.31 -1.71 -13.48
N VAL A 104 -15.06 -1.63 -12.38
CA VAL A 104 -15.56 -2.79 -11.64
C VAL A 104 -16.72 -3.39 -12.45
N GLU A 105 -16.50 -4.56 -13.03
CA GLU A 105 -17.58 -5.55 -13.20
C GLU A 105 -17.43 -6.59 -12.09
#